data_AF-A0A4V2SJY3-F1
#
_entry.id   AF-A0A4V2SJY3-F1
#
_cell.length_a   1.000
_cell.length_b   1.000
_cell.length_c   1.000
_cell.angle_alpha   90.00
_cell.angle_beta   90.00
_cell.angle_gamma   90.00
#
_symmetry.space_group_name_H-M   'P 1'
#
loop_
_entity.id
_entity.type
_entity.pdbx_description
1 polymer ?
#
loop_
_entity_poly.entity_id
_entity_poly.type
_entity_poly.pdbx_seq_one_letter_code
_entity_poly.pdbx_strand_id
1 'polypeptide(L)'
;MKKYISSNTVLVSLLMISSLLSVLFINKEKFFSQEKTSLKYRQDYLHDKLLLSEILSRNNEKNLCNQEKKTSIVIKLNYIHYSFHCKFDSIFLQKKPETTKYIQIDKIKDWLNLEKYNPPIVYIEKLSDLPDSSENNPQIVIAKNEISERLLKNFYGIIITDYLFEITGKQVNGTVFSSYVNKPTRYIKSNRKVINNLEKIFSTWEYLPNSRNILANEK
;
A
#
# COMPACT_ATOMS: atom_id res chain seq x y z
N MET A 1 9.33 -82.41 25.48
CA MET A 1 8.06 -82.54 24.73
C MET A 1 8.18 -81.77 23.41
N LYS A 2 8.30 -82.47 22.28
CA LYS A 2 8.28 -81.83 20.94
C LYS A 2 6.84 -81.43 20.63
N LYS A 3 6.57 -80.13 20.50
CA LYS A 3 5.27 -79.64 19.99
C LYS A 3 5.19 -79.99 18.51
N TYR A 4 4.35 -80.97 18.16
CA TYR A 4 3.96 -81.22 16.78
C TYR A 4 3.02 -80.10 16.35
N ILE A 5 3.57 -79.09 15.69
CA ILE A 5 2.77 -78.11 14.95
C ILE A 5 2.19 -78.88 13.77
N SER A 6 0.86 -78.94 13.64
CA SER A 6 0.24 -79.66 12.52
C SER A 6 0.64 -78.99 11.21
N SER A 7 1.08 -79.77 10.22
CA SER A 7 1.56 -79.25 8.93
C SER A 7 0.56 -78.30 8.26
N ASN A 8 -0.74 -78.47 8.51
CA ASN A 8 -1.80 -77.56 8.06
C ASN A 8 -1.69 -76.14 8.65
N THR A 9 -1.34 -75.99 9.93
CA THR A 9 -1.19 -74.65 10.53
C THR A 9 0.02 -73.90 9.96
N VAL A 10 1.12 -74.61 9.69
CA VAL A 10 2.28 -74.05 8.99
C VAL A 10 1.90 -73.64 7.58
N LEU A 11 1.19 -74.50 6.84
CA LEU A 11 0.79 -74.23 5.46
C LEU A 11 -0.17 -73.05 5.35
N VAL A 12 -1.18 -72.96 6.23
CA VAL A 12 -2.11 -71.83 6.28
C VAL A 12 -1.38 -70.54 6.65
N SER A 13 -0.46 -70.58 7.62
CA SER A 13 0.34 -69.40 7.97
C SER A 13 1.24 -68.94 6.82
N LEU A 14 1.81 -69.89 6.06
CA LEU A 14 2.65 -69.60 4.90
C LEU A 14 1.82 -68.97 3.77
N LEU A 15 0.60 -69.48 3.52
CA LEU A 15 -0.32 -68.91 2.54
C LEU A 15 -0.77 -67.50 2.93
N MET A 16 -1.04 -67.26 4.21
CA MET A 16 -1.40 -65.92 4.71
C MET A 16 -0.24 -64.94 4.56
N ILE A 17 0.99 -65.34 4.92
CA ILE A 17 2.19 -64.51 4.75
C ILE A 17 2.47 -64.25 3.26
N SER A 18 2.34 -65.27 2.42
CA SER A 18 2.53 -65.15 0.97
C SER A 18 1.49 -64.22 0.34
N SER A 19 0.23 -64.32 0.75
CA SER A 19 -0.85 -63.42 0.33
C SER A 19 -0.53 -61.96 0.70
N LEU A 20 -0.14 -61.73 1.95
CA LEU A 20 0.17 -60.40 2.45
C LEU A 20 1.39 -59.78 1.76
N LEU A 21 2.44 -60.58 1.51
CA LEU A 21 3.60 -60.18 0.71
C LEU A 21 3.21 -59.83 -0.72
N SER A 22 2.38 -60.65 -1.39
CA SER A 22 1.90 -60.36 -2.74
C SER A 22 1.15 -59.03 -2.81
N VAL A 23 0.26 -58.74 -1.85
CA VAL A 23 -0.44 -57.44 -1.78
C VAL A 23 0.54 -56.27 -1.59
N LEU A 24 1.56 -56.43 -0.75
CA LEU A 24 2.59 -55.40 -0.55
C LEU A 24 3.43 -55.18 -1.82
N PHE A 25 3.84 -56.24 -2.52
CA PHE A 25 4.61 -56.14 -3.74
C PHE A 25 3.82 -55.52 -4.90
N ILE A 26 2.53 -55.84 -5.04
CA ILE A 26 1.65 -55.23 -6.04
C ILE A 26 1.48 -53.73 -5.79
N ASN A 27 1.36 -53.31 -4.53
CA ASN A 27 1.16 -51.90 -4.18
C ASN A 27 2.47 -51.11 -4.06
N LYS A 28 3.62 -51.77 -4.00
CA LYS A 28 4.96 -51.16 -3.86
C LYS A 28 5.20 -50.05 -4.87
N GLU A 29 4.89 -50.27 -6.15
CA GLU A 29 5.10 -49.28 -7.21
C GLU A 29 4.23 -48.04 -7.02
N LYS A 30 2.98 -48.21 -6.56
CA LYS A 30 2.08 -47.10 -6.23
C LYS A 30 2.64 -46.27 -5.08
N PHE A 31 3.14 -46.91 -4.02
CA PHE A 31 3.78 -46.21 -2.89
C PHE A 31 5.00 -45.41 -3.35
N PHE A 32 5.90 -46.01 -4.13
CA PHE A 32 7.09 -45.28 -4.64
C PHE A 32 6.72 -44.14 -5.59
N SER A 33 5.69 -44.32 -6.43
CA SER A 33 5.21 -43.26 -7.31
C SER A 33 4.62 -42.09 -6.51
N GLN A 34 3.83 -42.38 -5.47
CA GLN A 34 3.28 -41.37 -4.56
C GLN A 34 4.39 -40.63 -3.80
N GLU A 35 5.39 -41.34 -3.27
CA GLU A 35 6.51 -40.75 -2.57
C GLU A 35 7.33 -39.83 -3.48
N LYS A 36 7.64 -40.27 -4.71
CA LYS A 36 8.33 -39.42 -5.70
C LYS A 36 7.54 -38.15 -6.02
N THR A 37 6.23 -38.28 -6.19
CA THR A 37 5.35 -37.14 -6.49
C THR A 37 5.30 -36.16 -5.31
N SER A 38 5.16 -36.68 -4.09
CA SER A 38 5.17 -35.88 -2.87
C SER A 38 6.51 -35.16 -2.65
N LEU A 39 7.62 -35.87 -2.89
CA LEU A 39 8.96 -35.29 -2.78
C LEU A 39 9.18 -34.18 -3.81
N LYS A 40 8.76 -34.38 -5.06
CA LYS A 40 8.81 -33.35 -6.09
C LYS A 40 7.97 -32.13 -5.70
N TYR A 41 6.71 -32.33 -5.30
CA TYR A 41 5.84 -31.24 -4.83
C TYR A 41 6.49 -30.44 -3.71
N ARG A 42 7.09 -31.14 -2.73
CA ARG A 42 7.80 -30.50 -1.62
C ARG A 42 9.01 -29.68 -2.10
N GLN A 43 9.80 -30.22 -3.03
CA GLN A 43 10.95 -29.51 -3.60
C GLN A 43 10.51 -28.25 -4.35
N ASP A 44 9.48 -28.36 -5.19
CA ASP A 44 8.94 -27.24 -5.97
C ASP A 44 8.34 -26.17 -5.04
N TYR A 45 7.60 -26.56 -4.00
CA TYR A 45 7.09 -25.64 -2.98
C TYR A 45 8.21 -24.90 -2.23
N LEU A 46 9.28 -25.61 -1.85
CA LEU A 46 10.42 -24.99 -1.17
C LEU A 46 11.17 -24.03 -2.09
N HIS A 47 11.30 -24.37 -3.37
CA HIS A 47 11.88 -23.50 -4.38
C HIS A 47 11.09 -22.20 -4.51
N ASP A 48 9.76 -22.28 -4.65
CA ASP A 48 8.88 -21.10 -4.69
C ASP A 48 8.99 -20.26 -3.42
N LYS A 49 9.13 -20.89 -2.25
CA LYS A 49 9.30 -20.18 -0.99
C LYS A 49 10.60 -19.38 -0.94
N LEU A 50 11.69 -19.93 -1.48
CA LEU A 50 12.97 -19.22 -1.62
C LEU A 50 12.85 -18.06 -2.60
N LEU A 51 12.23 -18.27 -3.76
CA LEU A 51 11.98 -17.19 -4.73
C LEU A 51 11.16 -16.04 -4.13
N LEU A 52 10.09 -16.36 -3.38
CA LEU A 52 9.31 -15.35 -2.69
C LEU A 52 10.16 -14.56 -1.70
N SER A 53 11.00 -15.25 -0.92
CA SER A 53 11.93 -14.60 0.02
C SER A 53 12.89 -13.65 -0.70
N GLU A 54 13.42 -14.03 -1.86
CA GLU A 54 14.29 -13.18 -2.66
C GLU A 54 13.56 -11.93 -3.19
N ILE A 55 12.34 -12.11 -3.70
CA ILE A 55 11.51 -11.00 -4.19
C ILE A 55 11.25 -9.99 -3.06
N LEU A 56 10.84 -10.46 -1.88
CA LEU A 56 10.54 -9.61 -0.73
C LEU A 56 11.80 -8.98 -0.13
N SER A 57 12.96 -9.64 -0.24
CA SER A 57 14.24 -9.08 0.19
C SER A 57 14.70 -7.93 -0.71
N ARG A 58 14.48 -8.04 -2.03
CA ARG A 58 14.81 -6.96 -2.99
C ARG A 58 13.84 -5.80 -2.90
N ASN A 59 12.54 -6.10 -2.84
CA ASN A 59 11.47 -5.13 -2.74
C ASN A 59 10.60 -5.49 -1.53
N ASN A 60 10.87 -4.84 -0.39
CA ASN A 60 9.99 -4.98 0.77
C ASN A 60 8.55 -4.54 0.43
N GLU A 61 7.59 -4.99 1.22
CA GLU A 61 6.17 -4.75 0.95
C GLU A 61 5.84 -3.26 0.91
N LYS A 62 6.55 -2.43 1.69
CA LYS A 62 6.40 -0.97 1.68
C LYS A 62 6.80 -0.37 0.33
N ASN A 63 7.89 -0.81 -0.26
CA ASN A 63 8.37 -0.36 -1.56
C ASN A 63 7.41 -0.83 -2.66
N LEU A 64 6.94 -2.08 -2.58
CA LEU A 64 5.95 -2.61 -3.51
C LEU A 64 4.64 -1.80 -3.47
N CYS A 65 4.14 -1.44 -2.28
CA CYS A 65 2.97 -0.58 -2.14
C CYS A 65 3.16 0.79 -2.82
N ASN A 66 4.33 1.41 -2.63
CA ASN A 66 4.64 2.71 -3.23
C ASN A 66 4.84 2.67 -4.76
N GLN A 67 5.36 1.56 -5.27
CA GLN A 67 5.56 1.34 -6.71
C GLN A 67 4.24 1.01 -7.42
N GLU A 68 3.49 0.03 -6.91
CA GLU A 68 2.28 -0.49 -7.55
C GLU A 68 1.05 0.39 -7.34
N LYS A 69 0.97 1.11 -6.20
CA LYS A 69 -0.14 2.00 -5.86
C LYS A 69 -1.52 1.34 -5.97
N LYS A 70 -1.62 0.09 -5.50
CA LYS A 70 -2.83 -0.74 -5.49
C LYS A 70 -3.16 -1.14 -4.06
N THR A 71 -4.45 -1.33 -3.78
CA THR A 71 -4.94 -1.74 -2.45
C THR A 71 -4.60 -3.18 -2.08
N SER A 72 -4.35 -4.03 -3.08
CA SER A 72 -3.95 -5.42 -2.89
C SER A 72 -2.89 -5.77 -3.94
N ILE A 73 -1.81 -6.41 -3.49
CA ILE A 73 -0.73 -6.91 -4.33
C ILE A 73 -0.72 -8.42 -4.20
N VAL A 74 -0.66 -9.10 -5.34
CA VAL A 74 -0.62 -10.57 -5.42
C VAL A 74 0.59 -11.00 -6.21
N ILE A 75 1.45 -11.80 -5.59
CA ILE A 75 2.61 -12.45 -6.20
C ILE A 75 2.23 -13.92 -6.41
N LYS A 76 2.08 -14.32 -7.67
CA LYS A 76 1.72 -15.69 -8.05
C LYS A 76 2.98 -16.45 -8.48
N LEU A 77 3.29 -17.50 -7.73
CA LEU A 77 4.24 -18.54 -8.10
C LEU A 77 3.47 -19.83 -8.41
N ASN A 78 4.16 -20.92 -8.75
CA ASN A 78 3.52 -22.15 -9.20
C ASN A 78 2.66 -22.79 -8.10
N TYR A 79 3.19 -22.82 -6.87
CA TYR A 79 2.61 -23.44 -5.69
C TYR A 79 2.28 -22.45 -4.58
N ILE A 80 2.78 -21.21 -4.67
CA ILE A 80 2.58 -20.18 -3.66
C ILE A 80 1.84 -18.98 -4.28
N HIS A 81 0.70 -18.62 -3.68
CA HIS A 81 0.05 -17.35 -3.90
C HIS A 81 0.26 -16.47 -2.66
N TYR A 82 1.16 -15.50 -2.77
CA TYR A 82 1.36 -14.50 -1.73
C TYR A 82 0.52 -13.27 -2.03
N SER A 83 -0.23 -12.79 -1.05
CA SER A 83 -0.91 -11.51 -1.17
C SER A 83 -0.78 -10.69 0.09
N PHE A 84 -0.88 -9.38 -0.09
CA PHE A 84 -0.95 -8.42 1.00
C PHE A 84 -1.72 -7.18 0.59
N HIS A 85 -2.13 -6.42 1.59
CA HIS A 85 -2.86 -5.17 1.39
C HIS A 85 -1.98 -3.95 1.60
N CYS A 86 -2.26 -2.93 0.81
CA CYS A 86 -1.70 -1.60 0.98
C CYS A 86 -2.82 -0.64 1.32
N LYS A 87 -2.51 0.33 2.17
CA LYS A 87 -3.39 1.45 2.51
C LYS A 87 -2.83 2.71 1.86
N PHE A 88 -3.69 3.40 1.12
CA PHE A 88 -3.40 4.77 0.73
C PHE A 88 -3.60 5.68 1.93
N ASP A 89 -2.56 6.41 2.32
CA ASP A 89 -2.65 7.40 3.37
C ASP A 89 -2.45 8.79 2.75
N SER A 90 -3.46 9.65 2.94
CA SER A 90 -3.55 10.96 2.30
C SER A 90 -2.97 12.04 3.21
N ILE A 91 -2.41 13.10 2.62
CA ILE A 91 -2.12 14.34 3.35
C ILE A 91 -3.39 15.01 3.90
N PHE A 92 -4.54 14.81 3.24
CA PHE A 92 -5.83 15.36 3.67
C PHE A 92 -6.50 14.42 4.70
N LEU A 93 -6.70 14.92 5.91
CA LEU A 93 -7.37 14.18 6.99
C LEU A 93 -8.89 14.21 6.86
N GLN A 94 -9.42 15.32 6.34
CA GLN A 94 -10.83 15.48 6.02
C GLN A 94 -11.09 15.27 4.52
N LYS A 95 -12.36 15.40 4.13
CA LYS A 95 -12.75 15.39 2.72
C LYS A 95 -11.94 16.42 1.95
N LYS A 96 -11.31 15.97 0.87
CA LYS A 96 -10.51 16.82 -0.02
C LYS A 96 -11.28 18.07 -0.48
N PRO A 97 -10.64 19.25 -0.45
CA PRO A 97 -11.27 20.52 -0.80
C PRO A 97 -11.35 20.72 -2.33
N GLU A 98 -12.01 19.82 -3.05
CA GLU A 98 -11.99 19.82 -4.53
C GLU A 98 -12.66 21.06 -5.16
N THR A 99 -13.65 21.65 -4.47
CA THR A 99 -14.48 22.77 -4.98
C THR A 99 -14.46 23.99 -4.07
N THR A 100 -13.85 23.90 -2.90
CA THR A 100 -13.85 24.95 -1.88
C THR A 100 -12.60 25.82 -2.02
N LYS A 101 -12.83 27.09 -2.34
CA LYS A 101 -11.79 28.12 -2.47
C LYS A 101 -11.20 28.52 -1.12
N TYR A 102 -12.06 28.61 -0.13
CA TYR A 102 -11.74 29.09 1.20
C TYR A 102 -12.34 28.16 2.23
N ILE A 103 -11.55 27.79 3.23
CA ILE A 103 -11.97 26.94 4.33
C ILE A 103 -11.55 27.64 5.60
N GLN A 104 -12.56 28.02 6.39
CA GLN A 104 -12.33 28.52 7.73
C GLN A 104 -11.99 27.33 8.64
N ILE A 105 -10.92 27.44 9.40
CA ILE A 105 -10.39 26.35 10.24
C ILE A 105 -9.96 26.87 11.60
N ASP A 106 -10.07 26.07 12.65
CA ASP A 106 -9.48 26.43 13.95
C ASP A 106 -7.99 26.04 14.00
N LYS A 107 -7.68 24.82 13.54
CA LYS A 107 -6.32 24.28 13.50
C LYS A 107 -6.07 23.55 12.18
N ILE A 108 -4.95 23.87 11.52
CA ILE A 108 -4.58 23.22 10.26
C ILE A 108 -4.31 21.72 10.41
N LYS A 109 -3.89 21.29 11.61
CA LYS A 109 -3.63 19.88 11.94
C LYS A 109 -4.86 18.98 11.84
N ASP A 110 -6.07 19.55 11.89
CA ASP A 110 -7.32 18.79 11.75
C ASP A 110 -7.68 18.53 10.28
N TRP A 111 -6.99 19.20 9.35
CA TRP A 111 -7.26 19.16 7.92
C TRP A 111 -6.12 18.54 7.12
N LEU A 112 -4.87 18.85 7.48
CA LEU A 112 -3.66 18.40 6.80
C LEU A 112 -2.69 17.74 7.78
N ASN A 113 -2.20 16.55 7.43
CA ASN A 113 -1.17 15.84 8.20
C ASN A 113 0.24 16.30 7.81
N LEU A 114 0.55 17.56 8.09
CA LEU A 114 1.85 18.16 7.72
C LEU A 114 3.03 17.52 8.46
N GLU A 115 2.82 16.99 9.67
CA GLU A 115 3.87 16.36 10.47
C GLU A 115 4.33 15.02 9.90
N LYS A 116 3.39 14.16 9.45
CA LYS A 116 3.72 12.85 8.89
C LYS A 116 4.49 12.96 7.57
N TYR A 117 4.06 13.86 6.70
CA TYR A 117 4.58 13.95 5.33
C TYR A 117 5.70 14.97 5.15
N ASN A 118 5.86 15.89 6.11
CA ASN A 118 6.87 16.95 6.13
C ASN A 118 7.07 17.60 4.75
N PRO A 119 6.01 18.13 4.11
CA PRO A 119 6.15 18.80 2.82
C PRO A 119 7.09 20.00 2.95
N PRO A 120 7.77 20.42 1.87
CA PRO A 120 8.56 21.65 1.87
C PRO A 120 7.59 22.84 1.99
N ILE A 121 7.40 23.31 3.22
CA ILE A 121 6.54 24.45 3.52
C ILE A 121 7.36 25.73 3.34
N VAL A 122 6.90 26.61 2.47
CA VAL A 122 7.48 27.94 2.32
C VAL A 122 6.69 28.92 3.18
N TYR A 123 7.39 29.63 4.05
CA TYR A 123 6.81 30.71 4.84
C TYR A 123 6.92 32.02 4.07
N ILE A 124 5.82 32.75 3.98
CA ILE A 124 5.75 34.01 3.26
C ILE A 124 5.33 35.14 4.22
N GLU A 125 5.90 36.32 4.01
CA GLU A 125 5.46 37.56 4.67
C GLU A 125 4.76 38.51 3.68
N LYS A 126 5.00 38.31 2.38
CA LYS A 126 4.43 39.08 1.27
C LYS A 126 4.15 38.17 0.08
N LEU A 127 3.32 38.63 -0.87
CA LEU A 127 3.01 37.86 -2.08
C LEU A 127 4.21 37.71 -3.02
N SER A 128 5.22 38.58 -2.90
CA SER A 128 6.49 38.45 -3.63
C SER A 128 7.30 37.21 -3.24
N ASP A 129 7.07 36.69 -2.04
CA ASP A 129 7.82 35.56 -1.48
C ASP A 129 7.26 34.21 -1.94
N LEU A 130 6.15 34.24 -2.69
CA LEU A 130 5.52 33.04 -3.21
C LEU A 130 6.48 32.29 -4.15
N PRO A 131 6.68 30.98 -3.91
CA PRO A 131 7.51 30.18 -4.79
C PRO A 131 6.86 30.04 -6.17
N ASP A 132 7.70 29.82 -7.18
CA ASP A 132 7.21 29.43 -8.50
C ASP A 132 6.41 28.12 -8.39
N SER A 133 5.19 28.14 -8.92
CA SER A 133 4.24 27.05 -8.79
C SER A 133 3.47 26.84 -10.09
N SER A 134 2.98 25.62 -10.29
CA SER A 134 2.16 25.25 -11.45
C SER A 134 1.13 24.20 -11.08
N GLU A 135 0.21 23.90 -11.99
CA GLU A 135 -0.77 22.83 -11.77
C GLU A 135 -0.11 21.48 -11.45
N ASN A 136 1.05 21.18 -12.07
CA ASN A 136 1.79 19.93 -11.90
C ASN A 136 2.80 19.95 -10.75
N ASN A 137 3.24 21.15 -10.33
CA ASN A 137 4.12 21.35 -9.18
C ASN A 137 3.49 22.37 -8.22
N PRO A 138 2.40 21.99 -7.54
CA PRO A 138 1.73 22.87 -6.59
C PRO A 138 2.50 22.97 -5.27
N GLN A 139 2.36 24.10 -4.58
CA GLN A 139 3.12 24.40 -3.36
C GLN A 139 2.20 24.57 -2.14
N ILE A 140 2.73 24.35 -0.95
CA ILE A 140 2.05 24.64 0.32
C ILE A 140 2.80 25.79 0.99
N VAL A 141 2.10 26.89 1.26
CA VAL A 141 2.69 28.08 1.86
C VAL A 141 1.95 28.49 3.13
N ILE A 142 2.69 29.04 4.09
CA ILE A 142 2.15 29.59 5.33
C ILE A 142 2.43 31.08 5.38
N ALA A 143 1.38 31.90 5.46
CA ALA A 143 1.51 33.33 5.68
C ALA A 143 1.77 33.61 7.16
N LYS A 144 2.77 34.44 7.45
CA LYS A 144 3.20 34.80 8.81
C LYS A 144 2.55 36.07 9.36
N ASN A 145 1.83 36.80 8.54
CA ASN A 145 1.26 38.11 8.83
C ASN A 145 0.07 38.39 7.91
N GLU A 146 -0.57 39.53 8.13
CA GLU A 146 -1.61 40.05 7.24
C GLU A 146 -1.05 40.36 5.86
N ILE A 147 -1.78 39.93 4.83
CA ILE A 147 -1.44 40.17 3.43
C ILE A 147 -2.63 40.85 2.77
N SER A 148 -2.43 42.09 2.32
CA SER A 148 -3.38 42.85 1.49
C SER A 148 -2.64 43.44 0.30
N GLU A 149 -2.33 42.60 -0.68
CA GLU A 149 -1.39 42.93 -1.76
C GLU A 149 -1.92 42.55 -3.15
N ARG A 150 -1.29 43.12 -4.18
CA ARG A 150 -1.57 42.77 -5.58
C ARG A 150 -0.68 41.61 -6.01
N LEU A 151 -1.30 40.47 -6.31
CA LEU A 151 -0.63 39.29 -6.83
C LEU A 151 -0.17 39.50 -8.29
N LEU A 152 1.13 39.38 -8.53
CA LEU A 152 1.76 39.65 -9.83
C LEU A 152 1.74 38.43 -10.78
N LYS A 153 1.77 37.22 -10.24
CA LYS A 153 1.79 35.95 -10.98
C LYS A 153 0.73 34.99 -10.43
N ASN A 154 0.22 34.09 -11.27
CA ASN A 154 -0.69 33.06 -10.76
C ASN A 154 0.07 32.13 -9.80
N PHE A 155 -0.58 31.76 -8.70
CA PHE A 155 -0.06 30.79 -7.75
C PHE A 155 -0.92 29.51 -7.81
N TYR A 156 -0.30 28.35 -7.62
CA TYR A 156 -0.96 27.04 -7.66
C TYR A 156 -0.60 26.28 -6.38
N GLY A 157 -1.57 26.08 -5.49
CA GLY A 157 -1.24 25.49 -4.21
C GLY A 157 -2.25 25.71 -3.09
N ILE A 158 -1.81 25.36 -1.89
CA ILE A 158 -2.51 25.64 -0.64
C ILE A 158 -1.85 26.83 0.06
N ILE A 159 -2.65 27.76 0.55
CA ILE A 159 -2.22 28.84 1.43
C ILE A 159 -2.83 28.60 2.79
N ILE A 160 -2.04 28.67 3.85
CA ILE A 160 -2.47 28.57 5.23
C ILE A 160 -2.17 29.91 5.91
N THR A 161 -3.12 30.47 6.63
CA THR A 161 -2.95 31.78 7.29
C THR A 161 -3.78 31.87 8.56
N ASP A 162 -3.28 32.59 9.56
CA ASP A 162 -4.07 32.95 10.74
C ASP A 162 -4.53 34.42 10.71
N TYR A 163 -4.27 35.10 9.59
CA TYR A 163 -4.41 36.54 9.43
C TYR A 163 -5.36 36.92 8.29
N LEU A 164 -5.71 38.22 8.22
CA LEU A 164 -6.37 38.81 7.07
C LEU A 164 -5.58 38.49 5.79
N PHE A 165 -6.23 37.86 4.83
CA PHE A 165 -5.63 37.47 3.56
C PHE A 165 -6.50 37.94 2.41
N GLU A 166 -6.17 39.13 1.90
CA GLU A 166 -6.84 39.78 0.79
C GLU A 166 -5.86 39.96 -0.37
N ILE A 167 -6.30 39.57 -1.55
CA ILE A 167 -5.47 39.64 -2.75
C ILE A 167 -6.24 40.30 -3.88
N THR A 168 -5.52 41.02 -4.73
CA THR A 168 -6.02 41.55 -6.01
C THR A 168 -5.10 41.15 -7.16
N GLY A 169 -5.54 41.31 -8.41
CA GLY A 169 -4.69 41.04 -9.59
C GLY A 169 -4.82 39.62 -10.14
N LYS A 170 -3.75 38.82 -10.07
CA LYS A 170 -3.71 37.44 -10.59
C LYS A 170 -4.43 36.45 -9.67
N GLN A 171 -4.49 35.18 -10.09
CA GLN A 171 -5.29 34.15 -9.42
C GLN A 171 -4.44 33.21 -8.57
N VAL A 172 -4.94 32.92 -7.37
CA VAL A 172 -4.56 31.74 -6.57
C VAL A 172 -5.45 30.58 -7.02
N ASN A 173 -4.84 29.55 -7.61
CA ASN A 173 -5.49 28.32 -8.05
C ASN A 173 -5.26 27.22 -7.00
N GLY A 174 -6.27 26.96 -6.18
CA GLY A 174 -6.19 26.00 -5.08
C GLY A 174 -7.12 26.38 -3.94
N THR A 175 -6.66 26.21 -2.71
CA THR A 175 -7.49 26.43 -1.51
C THR A 175 -6.73 27.23 -0.47
N VAL A 176 -7.41 28.19 0.15
CA VAL A 176 -6.91 28.93 1.31
C VAL A 176 -7.56 28.36 2.56
N PHE A 177 -6.74 27.88 3.47
CA PHE A 177 -7.11 27.52 4.83
C PHE A 177 -6.81 28.70 5.74
N SER A 178 -7.79 29.14 6.51
CA SER A 178 -7.59 30.30 7.37
C SER A 178 -8.36 30.21 8.67
N SER A 179 -7.73 30.59 9.77
CA SER A 179 -8.43 30.76 11.06
C SER A 179 -9.09 32.11 11.21
N TYR A 180 -8.64 33.12 10.45
CA TYR A 180 -9.34 34.39 10.33
C TYR A 180 -10.60 34.28 9.44
N VAL A 181 -11.63 35.07 9.74
CA VAL A 181 -12.84 35.17 8.91
C VAL A 181 -12.59 36.15 7.76
N ASN A 182 -12.11 35.66 6.62
CA ASN A 182 -11.96 36.47 5.40
C ASN A 182 -13.23 36.43 4.54
N LYS A 183 -13.51 37.54 3.86
CA LYS A 183 -14.54 37.56 2.82
C LYS A 183 -14.05 36.80 1.58
N PRO A 184 -14.91 35.99 0.94
CA PRO A 184 -14.54 35.29 -0.28
C PRO A 184 -14.11 36.28 -1.38
N THR A 185 -12.92 36.07 -1.95
CA THR A 185 -12.39 36.90 -3.03
C THR A 185 -12.51 36.20 -4.39
N ARG A 186 -12.75 36.97 -5.46
CA ARG A 186 -12.78 36.46 -6.84
C ARG A 186 -11.42 35.99 -7.37
N TYR A 187 -10.35 36.39 -6.69
CA TYR A 187 -8.97 36.11 -7.06
C TYR A 187 -8.48 34.75 -6.53
N ILE A 188 -9.29 34.04 -5.74
CA ILE A 188 -9.07 32.64 -5.38
C ILE A 188 -10.02 31.77 -6.21
N LYS A 189 -9.48 30.73 -6.83
CA LYS A 189 -10.22 29.75 -7.63
C LYS A 189 -9.84 28.33 -7.19
N SER A 190 -10.84 27.51 -6.83
CA SER A 190 -10.60 26.11 -6.56
C SER A 190 -10.18 25.40 -7.85
N ASN A 191 -9.08 24.67 -7.80
CA ASN A 191 -8.63 23.84 -8.91
C ASN A 191 -8.45 22.41 -8.42
N ARG A 192 -9.37 21.53 -8.81
CA ARG A 192 -9.35 20.11 -8.44
C ARG A 192 -8.05 19.42 -8.83
N LYS A 193 -7.46 19.77 -9.96
CA LYS A 193 -6.20 19.16 -10.43
C LYS A 193 -5.03 19.53 -9.52
N VAL A 194 -4.98 20.79 -9.07
CA VAL A 194 -3.97 21.24 -8.08
C VAL A 194 -4.08 20.41 -6.79
N ILE A 195 -5.30 20.25 -6.25
CA ILE A 195 -5.54 19.48 -5.02
C ILE A 195 -5.17 18.00 -5.20
N ASN A 196 -5.53 17.40 -6.33
CA ASN A 196 -5.17 16.01 -6.64
C ASN A 196 -3.66 15.82 -6.82
N ASN A 197 -2.96 16.79 -7.43
CA ASN A 197 -1.52 16.73 -7.60
C ASN A 197 -0.79 16.94 -6.26
N LEU A 198 -1.28 17.83 -5.39
CA LEU A 198 -0.79 17.94 -4.01
C LEU A 198 -0.92 16.62 -3.25
N GLU A 199 -2.08 15.97 -3.34
CA GLU A 199 -2.29 14.66 -2.72
C GLU A 199 -1.29 13.64 -3.30
N LYS A 200 -1.15 13.57 -4.61
CA LYS A 200 -0.24 12.62 -5.26
C LYS A 200 1.23 12.81 -4.86
N ILE A 201 1.66 14.06 -4.63
CA ILE A 201 3.04 14.40 -4.25
C ILE A 201 3.28 14.12 -2.77
N PHE A 202 2.32 14.47 -1.90
CA PHE A 202 2.50 14.45 -0.45
C PHE A 202 1.74 13.32 0.27
N SER A 203 1.28 12.30 -0.44
CA SER A 203 0.61 11.12 0.13
C SER A 203 1.39 9.85 -0.18
N THR A 204 1.26 8.83 0.65
CA THR A 204 2.04 7.59 0.53
C THR A 204 1.16 6.35 0.48
N TRP A 205 1.66 5.30 -0.16
CA TRP A 205 1.08 3.97 -0.06
C TRP A 205 1.86 3.17 0.96
N GLU A 206 1.19 2.76 2.03
CA GLU A 206 1.79 2.03 3.13
C GLU A 206 1.34 0.58 3.13
N TYR A 207 2.25 -0.31 3.50
CA TYR A 207 1.92 -1.69 3.75
C TYR A 207 1.00 -1.79 4.99
N LEU A 208 -0.11 -2.51 4.88
CA LEU A 208 -1.03 -2.75 5.99
C LEU A 208 -0.50 -3.91 6.85
N PRO A 209 -0.13 -3.68 8.13
CA PRO A 209 0.37 -4.76 8.99
C PRO A 209 -0.64 -5.89 9.14
N ASN A 210 -0.13 -7.12 9.30
CA ASN A 210 -0.94 -8.34 9.47
C ASN A 210 -1.90 -8.68 8.31
N SER A 211 -1.73 -8.04 7.15
CA SER A 211 -2.54 -8.31 5.95
C SER A 211 -1.99 -9.42 5.04
N ARG A 212 -0.87 -10.05 5.44
CA ARG A 212 -0.16 -11.04 4.63
C ARG A 212 -0.98 -12.31 4.56
N ASN A 213 -1.08 -12.90 3.38
CA ASN A 213 -1.63 -14.22 3.19
C ASN A 213 -0.71 -15.03 2.27
N ILE A 214 -0.42 -16.26 2.66
CA ILE A 214 0.30 -17.24 1.84
C ILE A 214 -0.66 -18.42 1.70
N LEU A 215 -1.23 -18.57 0.50
CA LEU A 215 -2.02 -19.75 0.16
C LEU A 215 -1.12 -20.69 -0.64
N ALA A 216 -1.06 -21.95 -0.20
CA ALA A 216 -0.57 -23.02 -1.05
C ALA A 216 -1.65 -23.31 -2.10
N ASN A 217 -1.27 -23.33 -3.36
CA ASN A 217 -2.16 -23.80 -4.40
C ASN A 217 -2.23 -25.33 -4.27
N GLU A 218 -3.20 -25.82 -3.50
CA GLU A 218 -3.59 -27.23 -3.53
C GLU A 218 -4.30 -27.45 -4.86
N LYS A 219 -3.57 -27.97 -5.85
CA LYS A 219 -4.14 -28.49 -7.10
C LYS A 219 -4.47 -29.96 -6.96
#